data_AF-A0A7T8K102-F1
#
_entry.id   AF-A0A7T8K102-F1
#
_cell.length_a   1.000
_cell.length_b   1.000
_cell.length_c   1.000
_cell.angle_alpha   90.00
_cell.angle_beta   90.00
_cell.angle_gamma   90.00
#
_symmetry.space_group_name_H-M   'P 1'
#
loop_
_entity.id
_entity.type
_entity.pdbx_description
1 polymer ?
#
loop_
_entity_poly.entity_id
_entity_poly.type
_entity_poly.pdbx_seq_one_letter_code
_entity_poly.pdbx_strand_id
1 'polypeptide(L)'
;TGFGIPNWDFTGSTMITSNYVRLTPDTQSNTGLLWNTVPVMTPNWELQVVFKVSGTTKDLFGDALPFGTPRIECGGGPVFGSKDLFSGLAVIADTYSNHNGPHNHDHPYLSAMINNGSLHYDHDRDGTHTMIGGCEVKFRNKDYETRIAIKYENDVLT
;
A
#
# COMPACT_ATOMS: atom_id res chain seq x y z
N THR A 1 -1.74 26.34 -16.43
CA THR A 1 -0.75 25.25 -16.30
C THR A 1 -1.15 24.42 -15.10
N GLY A 2 -1.79 23.28 -15.35
CA GLY A 2 -2.53 22.53 -14.32
C GLY A 2 -1.62 21.86 -13.31
N PHE A 3 -1.94 22.01 -12.02
CA PHE A 3 -1.36 21.27 -10.91
C PHE A 3 -1.57 19.76 -11.16
N GLY A 4 -0.48 18.98 -11.26
CA GLY A 4 -0.56 17.52 -11.44
C GLY A 4 0.80 16.87 -11.67
N ILE A 5 0.93 15.60 -11.28
CA ILE A 5 2.11 14.78 -11.57
C ILE A 5 1.85 14.08 -12.91
N PRO A 6 2.70 14.25 -13.94
CA PRO A 6 2.48 13.60 -15.23
C PRO A 6 2.32 12.08 -15.09
N ASN A 7 1.28 11.51 -15.71
CA ASN A 7 0.94 10.08 -15.69
C ASN A 7 0.48 9.53 -14.32
N TRP A 8 0.14 10.40 -13.38
CA TRP A 8 -0.37 10.00 -12.07
C TRP A 8 -1.61 10.79 -11.70
N ASP A 9 -2.62 10.08 -11.24
CA ASP A 9 -3.81 10.65 -10.65
C ASP A 9 -3.80 10.41 -9.14
N PHE A 10 -4.47 11.28 -8.39
CA PHE A 10 -4.54 11.20 -6.94
C PHE A 10 -5.93 11.61 -6.44
N THR A 11 -6.33 11.10 -5.28
CA THR A 11 -7.60 11.45 -4.63
C THR A 11 -7.50 11.35 -3.10
N GLY A 12 -8.59 11.73 -2.43
CA GLY A 12 -8.71 11.74 -0.98
C GLY A 12 -7.89 12.87 -0.35
N SER A 13 -7.20 12.54 0.74
CA SER A 13 -6.34 13.44 1.50
C SER A 13 -4.93 13.63 0.90
N THR A 14 -4.68 13.06 -0.28
CA THR A 14 -3.36 13.14 -0.94
C THR A 14 -2.98 14.58 -1.26
N MET A 15 -1.81 14.99 -0.81
CA MET A 15 -1.22 16.31 -1.03
C MET A 15 0.09 16.19 -1.81
N ILE A 16 0.24 17.02 -2.84
CA ILE A 16 1.47 17.10 -3.64
C ILE A 16 2.25 18.36 -3.24
N THR A 17 3.54 18.18 -2.98
CA THR A 17 4.50 19.27 -2.77
C THR A 17 5.60 19.20 -3.83
N SER A 18 6.53 20.15 -3.82
CA SER A 18 7.71 20.10 -4.71
C SER A 18 8.67 18.94 -4.39
N ASN A 19 8.62 18.40 -3.17
CA ASN A 19 9.65 17.49 -2.65
C ASN A 19 9.12 16.08 -2.35
N TYR A 20 7.83 15.95 -2.04
CA TYR A 20 7.20 14.68 -1.71
C TYR A 20 5.69 14.71 -1.99
N VAL A 21 5.13 13.52 -2.15
CA VAL A 21 3.69 13.28 -2.10
C VAL A 21 3.34 12.73 -0.73
N ARG A 22 2.36 13.33 -0.06
CA ARG A 22 1.83 12.84 1.22
C ARG A 22 0.46 12.24 0.97
N LEU A 23 0.30 10.95 1.23
CA LEU A 23 -0.99 10.28 1.06
C LEU A 23 -1.98 10.67 2.17
N THR A 24 -1.54 10.61 3.43
CA THR A 24 -2.36 10.94 4.61
C THR A 24 -1.60 11.83 5.59
N PRO A 25 -2.27 12.78 6.28
CA PRO A 25 -1.70 13.49 7.43
C PRO A 25 -1.76 12.64 8.71
N ASP A 26 -1.03 13.05 9.76
CA ASP A 26 -1.10 12.47 11.13
C ASP A 26 -2.37 12.92 11.85
N THR A 27 -3.53 12.71 11.22
CA THR A 27 -4.86 12.91 11.81
C THR A 27 -5.75 11.72 11.48
N GLN A 28 -6.76 11.46 12.31
CA GLN A 28 -7.63 10.30 12.17
C GLN A 28 -8.54 10.39 10.93
N SER A 29 -8.96 9.22 10.44
CA SER A 29 -9.97 9.07 9.39
C SER A 29 -9.60 9.71 8.04
N ASN A 30 -8.32 9.61 7.67
CA ASN A 30 -7.83 10.04 6.36
C ASN A 30 -7.60 8.86 5.44
N THR A 31 -7.90 9.07 4.17
CA THR A 31 -7.64 8.12 3.09
C THR A 31 -7.04 8.88 1.92
N GLY A 32 -5.93 8.41 1.37
CA GLY A 32 -5.29 9.04 0.22
C GLY A 32 -4.81 7.98 -0.75
N LEU A 33 -5.02 8.22 -2.04
CA LEU A 33 -4.60 7.32 -3.10
C LEU A 33 -3.80 8.09 -4.14
N LEU A 34 -2.82 7.40 -4.73
CA LEU A 34 -2.01 7.82 -5.85
C LEU A 34 -1.87 6.62 -6.79
N TRP A 35 -2.22 6.78 -8.06
CA TRP A 35 -2.14 5.68 -9.03
C TRP A 35 -1.62 6.15 -10.38
N ASN A 36 -0.91 5.25 -11.05
CA ASN A 36 -0.39 5.52 -12.39
C ASN A 36 -1.49 5.34 -13.43
N THR A 37 -1.59 6.28 -14.37
CA THR A 37 -2.61 6.25 -15.44
C THR A 37 -2.15 5.48 -16.68
N VAL A 38 -0.89 5.02 -16.71
CA VAL A 38 -0.29 4.31 -17.82
C VAL A 38 -0.07 2.83 -17.44
N PRO A 39 -0.58 1.87 -18.21
CA PRO A 39 -0.39 0.47 -17.87
C PRO A 39 1.08 0.05 -18.04
N VAL A 40 1.59 -0.77 -17.11
CA VAL A 40 2.88 -1.45 -17.25
C VAL A 40 2.67 -2.67 -18.16
N MET A 41 3.26 -2.63 -19.36
CA MET A 41 3.11 -3.69 -20.38
C MET A 41 4.31 -4.64 -20.46
N THR A 42 5.35 -4.42 -19.66
CA THR A 42 6.56 -5.23 -19.66
C THR A 42 6.39 -6.46 -18.76
N PRO A 43 6.74 -7.68 -19.23
CA PRO A 43 6.57 -8.90 -18.44
C PRO A 43 7.51 -8.97 -17.23
N ASN A 44 8.67 -8.32 -17.29
CA ASN A 44 9.61 -8.20 -16.18
C ASN A 44 9.72 -6.73 -15.78
N TRP A 45 9.56 -6.43 -14.49
CA TRP A 45 9.57 -5.06 -14.00
C TRP A 45 10.09 -5.00 -12.57
N GLU A 46 10.60 -3.82 -12.21
CA GLU A 46 10.98 -3.50 -10.83
C GLU A 46 10.41 -2.12 -10.50
N LEU A 47 9.68 -2.05 -9.39
CA LEU A 47 9.18 -0.81 -8.82
C LEU A 47 9.97 -0.51 -7.55
N GLN A 48 10.66 0.64 -7.54
CA GLN A 48 11.33 1.15 -6.35
C GLN A 48 10.52 2.29 -5.75
N VAL A 49 10.21 2.17 -4.47
CA VAL A 49 9.42 3.13 -3.72
C VAL A 49 10.25 3.63 -2.55
N VAL A 50 10.52 4.93 -2.55
CA VAL A 50 11.07 5.62 -1.39
C VAL A 50 9.91 6.22 -0.61
N PHE A 51 9.76 5.82 0.64
CA PHE A 51 8.64 6.25 1.47
C PHE A 51 9.09 6.51 2.91
N LYS A 52 8.23 7.23 3.63
CA LYS A 52 8.42 7.51 5.05
C LYS A 52 7.08 7.43 5.75
N VAL A 53 7.03 6.64 6.82
CA VAL A 53 5.88 6.61 7.74
C VAL A 53 6.32 7.28 9.03
N SER A 54 5.64 8.37 9.39
CA SER A 54 5.96 9.17 10.57
C SER A 54 4.70 9.57 11.29
N GLY A 55 4.74 9.53 12.62
CA GLY A 55 3.61 9.94 13.46
C GLY A 55 4.08 10.33 14.86
N THR A 56 3.27 11.13 15.53
CA THR A 56 3.53 11.65 16.87
C THR A 56 3.45 10.59 17.96
N THR A 57 2.63 9.55 17.76
CA THR A 57 2.55 8.37 18.63
C THR A 57 3.45 7.25 18.11
N LYS A 58 4.04 6.46 19.03
CA LYS A 58 4.91 5.33 18.67
C LYS A 58 4.13 4.15 18.07
N ASP A 59 2.87 3.95 18.47
CA ASP A 59 2.25 2.62 18.39
C ASP A 59 0.90 2.54 17.64
N LEU A 60 0.28 3.66 17.23
CA LEU A 60 -1.06 3.61 16.61
C LEU A 60 -1.19 4.49 15.36
N PHE A 61 -2.08 4.09 14.44
CA PHE A 61 -2.51 4.66 13.14
C PHE A 61 -1.91 4.02 11.88
N GLY A 62 -2.80 3.66 10.95
CA GLY A 62 -2.59 2.82 9.76
C GLY A 62 -2.10 3.54 8.49
N ASP A 63 -2.26 3.00 7.28
CA ASP A 63 -2.85 1.73 6.87
C ASP A 63 -2.46 1.55 5.38
N ALA A 64 -1.87 0.40 5.06
CA ALA A 64 -1.18 -0.06 3.84
C ALA A 64 -1.05 0.80 2.55
N LEU A 65 0.06 0.55 1.83
CA LEU A 65 0.36 1.03 0.48
C LEU A 65 0.07 -0.04 -0.59
N PRO A 66 -1.19 -0.36 -0.96
CA PRO A 66 -1.45 -1.41 -1.95
C PRO A 66 -0.82 -1.06 -3.31
N PHE A 67 0.25 -1.76 -3.67
CA PHE A 67 0.83 -1.71 -5.02
C PHE A 67 0.17 -2.74 -5.92
N GLY A 68 -0.65 -2.29 -6.87
CA GLY A 68 -1.38 -3.18 -7.76
C GLY A 68 -1.83 -2.56 -9.06
N THR A 69 -2.20 -3.43 -10.01
CA THR A 69 -2.85 -3.06 -11.26
C THR A 69 -4.36 -3.12 -11.08
N PRO A 70 -5.09 -2.06 -10.68
CA PRO A 70 -6.54 -2.11 -10.74
C PRO A 70 -6.94 -2.17 -12.20
N ARG A 71 -7.39 -3.34 -12.68
CA ARG A 71 -7.99 -3.44 -14.02
C ARG A 71 -9.38 -2.81 -14.08
N ILE A 72 -9.87 -2.17 -13.01
CA ILE A 72 -11.22 -1.61 -12.92
C ILE A 72 -11.20 -0.31 -12.10
N GLU A 73 -11.96 0.65 -12.65
CA GLU A 73 -12.17 2.06 -12.29
C GLU A 73 -12.23 2.40 -10.79
N CYS A 74 -11.77 3.63 -10.52
CA CYS A 74 -11.81 4.33 -9.24
C CYS A 74 -13.19 4.25 -8.57
N GLY A 75 -13.26 3.47 -7.51
CA GLY A 75 -14.27 3.59 -6.47
C GLY A 75 -13.57 3.47 -5.13
N GLY A 76 -13.72 4.47 -4.26
CA GLY A 76 -13.23 4.37 -2.89
C GLY A 76 -13.80 3.12 -2.22
N GLY A 77 -12.99 2.43 -1.41
CA GLY A 77 -13.39 1.17 -0.77
C GLY A 77 -12.67 0.87 0.54
N PRO A 78 -13.06 -0.21 1.22
CA PRO A 78 -12.60 -0.53 2.57
C PRO A 78 -11.14 -1.01 2.63
N VAL A 79 -10.51 -1.31 1.49
CA VAL A 79 -9.14 -1.84 1.44
C VAL A 79 -8.17 -0.68 1.25
N PHE A 80 -7.84 0.01 2.35
CA PHE A 80 -6.88 1.12 2.36
C PHE A 80 -7.26 2.26 1.40
N GLY A 81 -8.56 2.49 1.22
CA GLY A 81 -9.11 3.47 0.29
C GLY A 81 -9.37 2.93 -1.11
N SER A 82 -8.80 1.78 -1.47
CA SER A 82 -9.06 1.10 -2.74
C SER A 82 -10.30 0.20 -2.65
N LYS A 83 -10.91 -0.07 -3.81
CA LYS A 83 -12.00 -1.02 -3.95
C LYS A 83 -11.54 -2.42 -3.49
N ASP A 84 -12.40 -3.09 -2.74
CA ASP A 84 -12.27 -4.51 -2.47
C ASP A 84 -12.43 -5.35 -3.75
N LEU A 85 -12.02 -6.62 -3.73
CA LEU A 85 -12.05 -7.52 -4.90
C LEU A 85 -11.19 -6.99 -6.07
N PHE A 86 -9.97 -6.55 -5.77
CA PHE A 86 -9.01 -6.13 -6.79
C PHE A 86 -8.55 -7.30 -7.66
N SER A 87 -8.07 -7.01 -8.87
CA SER A 87 -7.48 -8.01 -9.77
C SER A 87 -6.03 -7.61 -10.05
N GLY A 88 -5.08 -8.24 -9.39
CA GLY A 88 -3.65 -7.91 -9.48
C GLY A 88 -2.86 -8.35 -8.26
N LEU A 89 -1.71 -7.72 -8.07
CA LEU A 89 -0.90 -7.79 -6.85
C LEU A 89 -1.31 -6.66 -5.89
N ALA A 90 -1.16 -6.86 -4.59
CA ALA A 90 -1.14 -5.81 -3.58
C ALA A 90 0.02 -6.10 -2.64
N VAL A 91 0.95 -5.17 -2.50
CA VAL A 91 1.95 -5.19 -1.42
C VAL A 91 1.44 -4.26 -0.33
N ILE A 92 1.43 -4.70 0.93
CA ILE A 92 0.75 -4.02 2.03
C ILE A 92 1.76 -3.82 3.15
N ALA A 93 2.00 -2.56 3.50
CA ALA A 93 2.83 -2.17 4.63
C ALA A 93 1.93 -1.84 5.82
N ASP A 94 1.60 -2.85 6.61
CA ASP A 94 0.70 -2.73 7.76
C ASP A 94 1.48 -2.24 8.99
N THR A 95 1.01 -1.17 9.63
CA THR A 95 1.64 -0.61 10.83
C THR A 95 0.86 -0.86 12.11
N TYR A 96 -0.31 -1.50 12.03
CA TYR A 96 -1.19 -1.65 13.18
C TYR A 96 -1.74 -3.07 13.29
N SER A 97 -1.60 -3.67 14.48
CA SER A 97 -2.12 -4.99 14.72
C SER A 97 -3.60 -4.92 15.13
N ASN A 98 -4.48 -5.39 14.25
CA ASN A 98 -5.89 -5.54 14.59
C ASN A 98 -6.05 -6.77 15.50
N HIS A 99 -6.04 -6.57 16.83
CA HIS A 99 -6.00 -7.61 17.89
C HIS A 99 -7.20 -8.61 17.96
N ASN A 100 -7.93 -8.85 16.86
CA ASN A 100 -9.15 -9.63 16.84
C ASN A 100 -8.98 -11.10 16.38
N GLY A 101 -7.76 -11.62 16.24
CA GLY A 101 -7.52 -13.02 15.86
C GLY A 101 -6.08 -13.51 16.10
N PRO A 102 -5.82 -14.83 15.92
CA PRO A 102 -4.48 -15.39 15.99
C PRO A 102 -3.68 -15.03 14.73
N HIS A 103 -2.92 -13.95 14.79
CA HIS A 103 -1.93 -13.58 13.79
C HIS A 103 -0.56 -13.81 14.42
N ASN A 104 0.30 -14.59 13.77
CA ASN A 104 1.55 -15.06 14.36
C ASN A 104 2.76 -14.21 13.92
N HIS A 105 2.56 -12.90 13.79
CA HIS A 105 3.60 -11.95 13.38
C HIS A 105 3.47 -10.60 14.07
N ASP A 106 4.61 -9.98 14.37
CA ASP A 106 4.70 -8.64 14.92
C ASP A 106 4.47 -7.57 13.85
N HIS A 107 4.12 -6.36 14.29
CA HIS A 107 3.95 -5.19 13.43
C HIS A 107 5.09 -4.17 13.65
N PRO A 108 5.46 -3.37 12.65
CA PRO A 108 4.91 -3.33 11.29
C PRO A 108 5.26 -4.55 10.43
N TYR A 109 4.32 -4.95 9.58
CA TYR A 109 4.41 -6.14 8.74
C TYR A 109 4.25 -5.77 7.26
N LEU A 110 5.14 -6.30 6.42
CA LEU A 110 5.02 -6.18 4.97
C LEU A 110 4.44 -7.49 4.44
N SER A 111 3.31 -7.43 3.75
CA SER A 111 2.69 -8.60 3.13
C SER A 111 2.44 -8.38 1.64
N ALA A 112 2.28 -9.46 0.90
CA ALA A 112 1.86 -9.44 -0.49
C ALA A 112 0.62 -10.31 -0.67
N MET A 113 -0.34 -9.86 -1.48
CA MET A 113 -1.57 -10.57 -1.82
C MET A 113 -1.77 -10.53 -3.33
N ILE A 114 -2.09 -11.67 -3.93
CA ILE A 114 -2.54 -11.74 -5.33
C ILE A 114 -4.03 -12.01 -5.32
N ASN A 115 -4.78 -11.28 -6.15
CA ASN A 115 -6.21 -11.43 -6.27
C ASN A 115 -6.62 -11.41 -7.74
N ASN A 116 -7.63 -12.17 -8.09
CA ASN A 116 -8.22 -12.20 -9.43
C ASN A 116 -9.61 -11.52 -9.47
N GLY A 117 -9.99 -10.84 -8.40
CA GLY A 117 -11.31 -10.21 -8.22
C GLY A 117 -12.31 -11.05 -7.43
N SER A 118 -11.87 -12.12 -6.77
CA SER A 118 -12.75 -13.00 -5.98
C SER A 118 -12.47 -13.01 -4.48
N LEU A 119 -11.28 -12.56 -4.06
CA LEU A 119 -10.86 -12.59 -2.67
C LEU A 119 -11.14 -11.25 -1.98
N HIS A 120 -11.72 -11.31 -0.80
CA HIS A 120 -11.87 -10.15 0.08
C HIS A 120 -10.56 -9.92 0.86
N TYR A 121 -10.16 -8.66 1.03
CA TYR A 121 -9.13 -8.35 2.03
C TYR A 121 -9.77 -8.18 3.40
N ASP A 122 -9.63 -9.18 4.27
CA ASP A 122 -10.09 -9.11 5.67
C ASP A 122 -9.16 -8.21 6.49
N HIS A 123 -9.56 -6.95 6.62
CA HIS A 123 -8.86 -5.96 7.44
C HIS A 123 -8.86 -6.36 8.92
N ASP A 124 -9.91 -6.98 9.44
CA ASP A 124 -10.00 -7.37 10.86
C ASP A 124 -9.01 -8.48 11.24
N ARG A 125 -8.36 -9.10 10.24
CA ARG A 125 -7.36 -10.16 10.40
C ARG A 125 -6.06 -9.89 9.65
N ASP A 126 -5.73 -8.62 9.42
CA ASP A 126 -4.48 -8.17 8.80
C ASP A 126 -4.18 -8.84 7.44
N GLY A 127 -5.22 -9.30 6.71
CA GLY A 127 -5.06 -10.03 5.44
C GLY A 127 -4.36 -11.40 5.54
N THR A 128 -4.16 -11.93 6.75
CA THR A 128 -3.33 -13.13 7.02
C THR A 128 -3.72 -14.38 6.20
N HIS A 129 -5.00 -14.51 5.89
CA HIS A 129 -5.57 -15.68 5.19
C HIS A 129 -5.43 -15.61 3.65
N THR A 130 -5.11 -14.44 3.10
CA THR A 130 -4.99 -14.20 1.65
C THR A 130 -3.60 -13.74 1.24
N MET A 131 -2.65 -13.60 2.18
CA MET A 131 -1.26 -13.29 1.84
C MET A 131 -0.56 -14.47 1.17
N ILE A 132 0.28 -14.16 0.20
CA ILE A 132 1.18 -15.11 -0.47
C ILE A 132 2.58 -15.13 0.14
N GLY A 133 2.90 -14.14 0.97
CA GLY A 133 4.18 -13.99 1.65
C GLY A 133 4.27 -12.67 2.40
N GLY A 134 5.23 -12.56 3.31
CA GLY A 134 5.47 -11.34 4.07
C GLY A 134 6.64 -11.45 5.05
N CYS A 135 6.97 -10.33 5.67
CA CYS A 135 8.01 -10.24 6.70
C CYS A 135 7.79 -9.06 7.65
N GLU A 136 8.30 -9.20 8.86
CA GLU A 136 8.32 -8.12 9.85
C GLU A 136 9.41 -7.10 9.51
N VAL A 137 9.03 -5.83 9.33
CA VAL A 137 9.97 -4.77 8.96
C VAL A 137 9.67 -3.49 9.73
N LYS A 138 10.63 -3.04 10.53
CA LYS A 138 10.49 -1.78 11.29
C LYS A 138 10.80 -0.58 10.39
N PHE A 139 9.80 -0.03 9.71
CA PHE A 139 9.93 1.13 8.80
C PHE A 139 9.36 2.45 9.34
N ARG A 140 8.66 2.44 10.49
CA ARG A 140 8.08 3.66 11.10
C ARG A 140 9.13 4.49 11.84
N ASN A 141 8.97 5.82 11.78
CA ASN A 141 9.74 6.79 12.57
C ASN A 141 11.27 6.61 12.44
N LYS A 142 11.74 6.33 11.23
CA LYS A 142 13.17 6.29 10.91
C LYS A 142 13.69 7.69 10.55
N ASP A 143 14.90 7.98 11.00
CA ASP A 143 15.61 9.23 10.68
C ASP A 143 16.19 9.23 9.26
N TYR A 144 16.10 8.08 8.57
CA TYR A 144 16.54 7.87 7.20
C TYR A 144 15.35 7.46 6.30
N GLU A 145 15.54 7.61 4.99
CA GLU A 145 14.56 7.17 3.98
C GLU A 145 14.42 5.64 4.00
N THR A 146 13.18 5.15 3.99
CA THR A 146 12.93 3.71 3.79
C THR A 146 12.65 3.45 2.32
N ARG A 147 13.15 2.32 1.81
CA ARG A 147 12.98 1.91 0.42
C ARG A 147 12.42 0.50 0.35
N ILE A 148 11.43 0.30 -0.51
CA ILE A 148 10.95 -1.02 -0.91
C ILE A 148 11.23 -1.16 -2.41
N ALA A 149 11.77 -2.31 -2.81
CA ALA A 149 11.84 -2.73 -4.20
C ALA A 149 10.88 -3.91 -4.36
N ILE A 150 9.99 -3.83 -5.35
CA ILE A 150 9.07 -4.89 -5.72
C ILE A 150 9.48 -5.31 -7.12
N LYS A 151 9.98 -6.54 -7.25
CA LYS A 151 10.49 -7.05 -8.51
C LYS A 151 9.67 -8.26 -8.96
N TYR A 152 9.20 -8.21 -10.20
CA TYR A 152 8.62 -9.38 -10.86
C TYR A 152 9.50 -9.74 -12.06
N GLU A 153 10.16 -10.89 -12.00
CA GLU A 153 11.05 -11.36 -13.06
C GLU A 153 10.96 -12.89 -13.19
N ASN A 154 10.78 -13.38 -14.42
CA ASN A 154 10.73 -14.82 -14.72
C ASN A 154 9.73 -15.58 -13.83
N ASP A 155 8.53 -15.01 -13.65
CA ASP A 155 7.45 -15.54 -12.82
C ASP A 155 7.78 -15.65 -11.31
N VAL A 156 8.78 -14.89 -10.85
CA VAL A 156 9.13 -14.77 -9.43
C VAL A 156 8.89 -13.34 -8.97
N LEU A 157 8.10 -13.20 -7.89
CA LEU A 157 7.94 -11.95 -7.14
C LEU A 157 8.99 -11.92 -6.01
N THR A 158 9.72 -10.81 -5.88
CA THR A 158 10.68 -10.54 -4.79
C THR A 158 10.42 -9.17 -4.19
#